data_AF-A0A1I4TY42-F1
#
_entry.id   AF-A0A1I4TY42-F1
#
_cell.length_a   1.000
_cell.length_b   1.000
_cell.length_c   1.000
_cell.angle_alpha   90.00
_cell.angle_beta   90.00
_cell.angle_gamma   90.00
#
_symmetry.space_group_name_H-M   'P 1'
#
loop_
_entity.id
_entity.type
_entity.pdbx_description
1 polymer ?
#
loop_
_entity_poly.entity_id
_entity_poly.type
_entity_poly.pdbx_seq_one_letter_code
_entity_poly.pdbx_strand_id
1 'polypeptide(L)' 'MSDQHFVFRDDCELWLQDIMNNHYEEALSRATSLLSQTSADENGCWVASSKTRPKIRYRGRQVSAARFVYCV' A
#
# COMPACT_ATOMS: atom_id res chain seq x y z
N MET A 1 -37.35 3.36 7.76
CA MET A 1 -36.85 2.22 6.99
C MET A 1 -35.47 2.61 6.54
N SER A 2 -34.43 1.99 7.10
CA SER A 2 -33.05 2.34 6.78
C SER A 2 -32.78 1.89 5.36
N ASP A 3 -32.43 2.82 4.47
CA ASP A 3 -31.97 2.51 3.12
C ASP A 3 -30.73 1.59 3.21
N GLN A 4 -30.94 0.29 3.05
CA GLN A 4 -29.86 -0.67 2.86
C GLN A 4 -29.34 -0.51 1.42
N HIS A 5 -28.43 0.45 1.26
CA HIS A 5 -27.65 0.56 0.04
C HIS A 5 -26.74 -0.67 -0.06
N PHE A 6 -26.95 -1.47 -1.10
CA PHE A 6 -26.03 -2.53 -1.47
C PHE A 6 -24.71 -1.90 -1.94
N VAL A 7 -23.61 -2.19 -1.24
CA VAL A 7 -22.27 -1.74 -1.63
C VAL A 7 -21.53 -2.94 -2.21
N PHE A 8 -21.25 -2.89 -3.51
CA PHE A 8 -20.33 -3.83 -4.12
C PHE A 8 -18.90 -3.47 -3.68
N ARG A 9 -18.19 -4.44 -3.12
CA ARG A 9 -16.80 -4.30 -2.73
C ARG A 9 -15.96 -5.30 -3.48
N ASP A 10 -14.86 -4.83 -4.02
CA ASP A 10 -13.95 -5.73 -4.72
C ASP A 10 -13.03 -6.49 -3.74
N ASP A 11 -12.36 -7.53 -4.24
CA ASP A 11 -11.43 -8.33 -3.46
C ASP A 11 -10.23 -7.52 -2.93
N CYS A 12 -9.88 -6.41 -3.57
CA CYS A 12 -8.82 -5.50 -3.10
C CYS A 12 -9.28 -4.73 -1.86
N GLU A 13 -10.50 -4.22 -1.86
CA GLU A 13 -11.10 -3.48 -0.76
C GLU A 13 -11.34 -4.37 0.44
N LEU A 14 -11.79 -5.61 0.24
CA LEU A 14 -11.95 -6.58 1.32
C LEU A 14 -10.59 -6.91 1.95
N TRP A 15 -9.58 -7.17 1.11
CA TRP A 15 -8.23 -7.47 1.56
C TRP A 15 -7.56 -6.28 2.28
N LEU A 16 -7.71 -5.07 1.74
CA LEU A 16 -7.18 -3.87 2.38
C LEU A 16 -7.85 -3.64 3.74
N GLN A 17 -9.18 -3.80 3.83
CA GLN A 17 -9.87 -3.63 5.10
C GLN A 17 -9.43 -4.67 6.14
N ASP A 18 -9.24 -5.93 5.74
CA ASP A 18 -8.67 -6.96 6.63
C ASP A 18 -7.29 -6.55 7.16
N ILE A 19 -6.42 -6.03 6.29
CA ILE A 19 -5.11 -5.54 6.70
C ILE A 19 -5.24 -4.40 7.71
N MET A 20 -6.08 -3.41 7.43
CA MET A 20 -6.26 -2.24 8.30
C MET A 20 -6.88 -2.60 9.65
N ASN A 21 -7.80 -3.56 9.68
CA ASN A 21 -8.50 -3.94 10.91
C ASN A 21 -7.72 -4.94 11.77
N ASN A 22 -6.98 -5.86 11.15
CA ASN A 22 -6.42 -7.02 11.84
C ASN A 22 -4.89 -7.06 11.84
N HIS A 23 -4.24 -6.34 10.93
CA HIS A 23 -2.79 -6.45 10.68
C HIS A 23 -2.08 -5.10 10.54
N TYR A 24 -2.67 -4.04 11.11
CA TYR A 24 -2.20 -2.67 10.95
C TYR A 24 -0.72 -2.48 11.30
N GLU A 25 -0.31 -2.93 12.49
CA GLU A 25 1.08 -2.74 12.98
C GLU A 25 2.11 -3.45 12.10
N GLU A 26 1.80 -4.68 11.66
CA GLU A 26 2.66 -5.43 10.73
C GLU A 26 2.76 -4.72 9.39
N ALA A 27 1.62 -4.27 8.86
CA ALA A 27 1.54 -3.56 7.59
C ALA A 27 2.31 -2.23 7.63
N LEU A 28 2.17 -1.47 8.72
CA LEU A 28 2.87 -0.21 8.94
C LEU A 28 4.38 -0.42 9.05
N SER A 29 4.82 -1.43 9.80
CA SER A 29 6.23 -1.80 9.91
C SER A 29 6.82 -2.18 8.54
N ARG A 30 6.09 -2.99 7.77
CA ARG A 30 6.47 -3.33 6.39
C ARG A 30 6.54 -2.11 5.48
N ALA A 31 5.55 -1.23 5.53
CA ALA A 31 5.54 0.00 4.73
C ALA A 31 6.72 0.90 5.08
N THR A 32 6.97 1.12 6.37
CA THR A 32 8.10 1.91 6.87
C THR A 32 9.45 1.33 6.43
N SER A 33 9.62 0.01 6.52
CA SER A 33 10.84 -0.67 6.08
C SER A 33 11.09 -0.56 4.57
N LEU A 34 10.04 -0.47 3.76
CA LEU A 34 10.16 -0.23 2.32
C LEU A 34 10.50 1.23 2.02
N LEU A 35 9.88 2.15 2.76
CA LEU A 35 10.14 3.58 2.62
C LEU A 35 11.56 3.97 3.02
N SER A 36 12.14 3.33 4.04
CA SER A 36 13.54 3.60 4.45
C SER A 36 14.58 3.20 3.41
N GLN A 37 14.20 2.42 2.39
CA GLN A 37 15.06 2.04 1.26
C GLN A 37 14.97 3.03 0.09
N THR A 38 14.15 4.07 0.22
CA THR A 38 13.99 5.12 -0.81
C THR A 38 14.82 6.35 -0.49
N SER A 39 15.16 7.12 -1.52
CA SER A 39 15.84 8.41 -1.39
C SER A 39 14.94 9.52 -1.91
N ALA A 40 14.97 10.69 -1.27
CA ALA A 40 14.30 11.88 -1.80
C ALA A 40 15.00 12.34 -3.09
N ASP A 41 14.21 12.72 -4.10
CA ASP A 41 14.71 13.40 -5.30
C ASP A 41 14.57 14.93 -5.18
N GLU A 42 15.02 15.64 -6.22
CA GLU A 42 14.96 17.10 -6.33
C GLU A 42 13.54 17.69 -6.28
N ASN A 43 12.51 16.86 -6.48
CA ASN A 43 11.10 17.24 -6.44
C ASN A 43 10.44 16.86 -5.10
N GLY A 44 11.23 16.38 -4.12
CA GLY A 44 10.71 15.90 -2.83
C GLY A 44 10.05 14.52 -2.91
N CYS A 45 10.19 13.79 -4.02
CA CYS A 45 9.58 12.47 -4.19
C CYS A 45 10.48 11.39 -3.60
N TRP A 46 9.88 10.37 -2.99
CA TRP A 46 10.63 9.23 -2.43
C TRP A 46 10.79 8.16 -3.51
N VAL A 47 12.03 7.98 -3.99
CA VAL A 47 12.35 7.15 -5.15
C VAL A 47 13.13 5.92 -4.72
N ALA A 48 12.62 4.74 -5.08
CA ALA A 48 13.38 3.50 -5.04
C ALA A 48 14.32 3.40 -6.26
N SER A 49 15.54 2.90 -6.05
CA SER A 49 16.59 2.73 -7.07
C SER A 49 16.28 1.65 -8.13
N SER A 50 15.13 0.99 -8.04
CA SER A 50 14.73 -0.07 -8.97
C SER A 50 14.36 0.50 -10.35
N LYS A 51 14.92 -0.10 -11.42
CA LYS A 51 14.60 0.25 -12.82
C LYS A 51 13.16 -0.09 -13.21
N THR A 52 12.52 -1.01 -12.50
CA THR A 52 11.13 -1.46 -12.72
C THR A 52 10.31 -1.34 -11.45
N ARG A 53 8.97 -1.36 -11.57
CA ARG A 53 8.06 -1.35 -10.42
C ARG A 53 8.24 -2.66 -9.63
N PRO A 54 8.67 -2.61 -8.36
CA PRO A 54 8.88 -3.82 -7.58
C PRO A 54 7.53 -4.48 -7.26
N LYS A 55 7.51 -5.81 -7.25
CA LYS A 55 6.38 -6.60 -6.79
C LYS A 55 6.69 -7.17 -5.41
N ILE A 56 5.78 -6.96 -4.47
CA ILE A 56 5.95 -7.36 -3.07
C ILE A 56 4.87 -8.37 -2.73
N ARG A 57 5.24 -9.44 -2.04
CA ARG A 57 4.28 -10.38 -1.48
C ARG A 57 3.95 -9.96 -0.05
N TYR A 58 2.67 -9.85 0.24
CA TYR A 58 2.15 -9.58 1.56
C TYR A 58 0.86 -10.37 1.77
N ARG A 59 0.75 -11.10 2.89
CA ARG A 59 -0.40 -11.94 3.27
C ARG A 59 -1.02 -12.73 2.10
N GLY A 60 -0.18 -13.52 1.41
CA GLY A 60 -0.62 -14.39 0.31
C GLY A 60 -0.91 -13.68 -1.02
N ARG A 61 -0.86 -12.35 -1.08
CA ARG A 61 -1.07 -11.57 -2.31
C ARG A 61 0.22 -10.95 -2.81
N GLN A 62 0.44 -11.00 -4.12
CA GLN A 62 1.52 -10.26 -4.78
C GLN A 62 0.96 -8.94 -5.30
N VAL A 63 1.38 -7.84 -4.69
CA VAL A 63 0.98 -6.48 -5.07
C VAL A 63 2.14 -5.75 -5.70
N SER A 64 1.82 -4.90 -6.67
CA SER A 64 2.82 -4.00 -7.23
C SER A 64 3.02 -2.86 -6.25
N ALA A 65 4.24 -2.68 -5.73
CA ALA A 65 4.56 -1.50 -4.94
C ALA A 65 4.72 -0.32 -5.92
N ALA A 66 3.59 0.29 -6.27
CA ALA A 66 3.60 1.55 -6.99
C ALA A 66 4.35 2.58 -6.13
N ARG A 67 5.19 3.38 -6.77
CA ARG A 67 5.80 4.56 -6.14
C ARG A 67 4.66 5.40 -5.57
N PHE A 68 4.57 5.48 -4.25
CA PHE A 68 3.78 6.53 -3.62
C PHE A 68 4.58 7.82 -3.85
N VAL A 69 4.16 8.59 -4.84
CA VAL A 69 4.65 9.95 -5.04
C VAL A 69 3.82 10.82 -4.11
N TYR A 70 4.31 11.02 -2.89
CA TYR A 70 3.80 12.04 -1.99
C TYR A 70 4.67 13.28 -2.19
N CYS A 71 4.27 14.16 -3.10
CA CYS A 71 4.83 15.50 -3.18
C CYS A 71 4.17 16.35 -2.09
N VAL A 72 4.96 16.96 -1.21
CA VAL A 72 4.51 17.98 -0.26
C VAL A 72 4.65 19.35 -0.89
#